data_AF-A0AAN9HPK2-F1
#
_entry.id   AF-A0AAN9HPK2-F1
#
_cell.length_a   1.000
_cell.length_b   1.000
_cell.length_c   1.000
_cell.angle_alpha   90.00
_cell.angle_beta   90.00
_cell.angle_gamma   90.00
#
_symmetry.space_group_name_H-M   'P 1'
#
loop_
_entity.id
_entity.type
_entity.pdbx_description
1 polymer ?
#
loop_
_entity_poly.entity_id
_entity_poly.type
_entity_poly.pdbx_seq_one_letter_code
_entity_poly.pdbx_strand_id
1 'polypeptide(L)'
;MVVINGAAKEIGRAAILAVTKARGMEVAGAVDTYHVGEDIGEVCGMEEPLEVPIINDPMMVLGSISQSKATGVVVDFTDPSSVYDNVKHV
;
A
#
# COMPACT_ATOMS: atom_id res chain seq x y z
N MET A 1 10.62 1.56 3.36
CA MET A 1 9.60 1.39 2.30
C MET A 1 8.33 0.92 2.97
N VAL A 2 7.17 1.43 2.56
CA VAL A 2 5.87 1.21 3.21
C VAL A 2 4.86 0.65 2.23
N VAL A 3 4.13 -0.39 2.63
CA VAL A 3 2.97 -0.90 1.90
C VAL A 3 1.72 -0.45 2.61
N ILE A 4 0.74 0.00 1.85
CA ILE A 4 -0.55 0.42 2.39
C ILE A 4 -1.63 -0.50 1.84
N ASN A 5 -2.29 -1.24 2.73
CA ASN A 5 -3.48 -2.03 2.43
C ASN A 5 -4.73 -1.21 2.76
N GLY A 6 -5.72 -1.19 1.86
CA GLY A 6 -6.79 -0.20 1.86
C GLY A 6 -6.34 1.17 1.32
N ALA A 7 -5.42 1.17 0.35
CA ALA A 7 -4.79 2.39 -0.16
C ALA A 7 -5.76 3.39 -0.82
N ALA A 8 -6.86 2.92 -1.41
CA ALA A 8 -7.82 3.78 -2.08
C ALA A 8 -8.85 4.41 -1.13
N LYS A 9 -8.91 3.99 0.14
CA LYS A 9 -9.76 4.59 1.18
C LYS A 9 -9.23 5.96 1.62
N GLU A 10 -10.08 6.78 2.23
CA GLU A 10 -9.72 8.14 2.69
C GLU A 10 -8.47 8.13 3.60
N ILE A 11 -8.44 7.25 4.60
CA ILE A 11 -7.29 7.10 5.50
C ILE A 11 -6.06 6.53 4.79
N GLY A 12 -6.26 5.60 3.85
CA GLY A 12 -5.17 5.03 3.05
C GLY A 12 -4.47 6.08 2.20
N ARG A 13 -5.25 6.95 1.53
CA ARG A 13 -4.74 8.09 0.75
C ARG A 13 -3.99 9.08 1.64
N ALA A 14 -4.52 9.38 2.83
CA ALA A 14 -3.82 10.24 3.79
C ALA A 14 -2.46 9.63 4.21
N ALA A 15 -2.39 8.31 4.40
CA ALA A 15 -1.14 7.61 4.71
C ALA A 15 -0.15 7.64 3.54
N ILE A 16 -0.62 7.45 2.29
CA ILE A 16 0.23 7.60 1.08
C ILE A 16 0.87 8.99 1.06
N LEU A 17 0.07 10.05 1.21
CA LEU A 17 0.55 11.43 1.24
C LEU A 17 1.50 11.73 2.39
N ALA A 18 1.33 11.08 3.55
CA ALA A 18 2.22 11.24 4.68
C ALA A 18 3.58 10.56 4.43
N VAL A 19 3.57 9.35 3.87
CA VAL A 19 4.78 8.59 3.55
C VAL A 19 5.61 9.32 2.49
N THR A 20 4.98 9.84 1.43
CA THR A 20 5.70 10.55 0.35
C THR A 20 6.36 11.85 0.83
N LYS A 21 5.77 12.52 1.83
CA LYS A 21 6.33 13.75 2.44
C LYS A 21 7.41 13.45 3.50
N ALA A 22 7.46 12.23 4.01
CA ALA A 22 8.37 11.87 5.09
C ALA A 22 9.78 11.57 4.57
N ARG A 23 10.79 12.24 5.13
CA ARG A 23 12.18 12.06 4.72
C ARG A 23 12.65 10.62 4.99
N GLY A 24 13.22 9.99 3.96
CA GLY A 24 13.74 8.62 4.05
C GLY A 24 12.66 7.54 4.02
N MET A 25 11.43 7.91 3.66
CA MET A 25 10.33 6.98 3.44
C MET A 25 9.95 6.96 1.97
N GLU A 26 9.32 5.85 1.56
CA GLU A 26 8.92 5.58 0.18
C GLU A 26 7.72 4.62 0.23
N VAL A 27 6.75 4.84 -0.65
CA VAL A 27 5.63 3.92 -0.86
C VAL A 27 6.11 2.78 -1.75
N ALA A 28 6.19 1.57 -1.20
CA ALA A 28 6.61 0.36 -1.91
C ALA A 28 5.45 -0.37 -2.60
N GLY A 29 4.21 -0.11 -2.17
CA GLY A 29 3.05 -0.78 -2.71
C GLY A 29 1.74 -0.22 -2.18
N ALA A 30 0.72 -0.28 -3.02
CA ALA A 30 -0.65 0.09 -2.72
C ALA A 30 -1.55 -1.12 -3.00
N VAL A 31 -2.24 -1.60 -1.96
CA VAL A 31 -3.16 -2.73 -2.07
C VAL A 31 -4.57 -2.25 -1.80
N ASP A 32 -5.47 -2.46 -2.76
CA ASP A 32 -6.90 -2.17 -2.64
C ASP A 32 -7.69 -2.92 -3.73
N THR A 33 -8.98 -3.13 -3.51
CA THR A 33 -9.90 -3.68 -4.52
C THR A 33 -10.51 -2.58 -5.41
N TYR A 34 -10.44 -1.31 -4.99
CA TYR A 34 -10.85 -0.15 -5.77
C TYR A 34 -9.67 0.40 -6.57
N HIS A 35 -9.93 0.95 -7.77
CA HIS A 35 -8.92 1.62 -8.62
C HIS A 35 -7.74 0.71 -9.03
N VAL A 36 -7.95 -0.61 -9.12
CA VAL A 36 -6.90 -1.58 -9.48
C VAL A 36 -6.30 -1.23 -10.85
N GLY A 37 -4.97 -1.15 -10.89
CA GLY A 37 -4.18 -0.79 -12.07
C GLY A 37 -3.94 0.72 -12.24
N GLU A 38 -4.67 1.58 -11.52
CA GLU A 38 -4.39 3.02 -11.49
C GLU A 38 -3.18 3.33 -10.62
N ASP A 39 -2.48 4.43 -10.90
CA ASP A 39 -1.38 4.91 -10.07
C ASP A 39 -1.91 5.50 -8.76
N ILE A 40 -1.34 5.09 -7.62
CA ILE A 40 -1.82 5.57 -6.32
C ILE A 40 -1.53 7.06 -6.08
N GLY A 41 -0.52 7.64 -6.75
CA GLY A 41 -0.23 9.07 -6.71
C GLY A 41 -1.33 9.88 -7.40
N GLU A 42 -1.75 9.45 -8.60
CA GLU A 42 -2.88 10.03 -9.33
C GLU A 42 -4.19 9.93 -8.53
N VAL A 43 -4.49 8.76 -7.96
CA VAL A 43 -5.68 8.55 -7.11
C VAL A 43 -5.66 9.43 -5.85
N CYS A 44 -4.47 9.80 -5.36
CA CYS A 44 -4.28 10.75 -4.26
C CYS A 44 -4.29 12.22 -4.70
N GLY A 45 -4.43 12.51 -6.00
CA GLY A 45 -4.42 13.87 -6.54
C GLY A 45 -3.05 14.54 -6.50
N MET A 46 -1.98 13.76 -6.59
CA MET A 46 -0.61 14.29 -6.67
C MET A 46 -0.34 14.88 -8.06
N GLU A 47 0.54 15.88 -8.13
CA GLU A 47 0.92 16.51 -9.40
C GLU A 47 1.75 15.56 -10.29
N GLU A 48 2.57 14.72 -9.68
CA GLU A 48 3.37 13.70 -10.34
C GLU A 48 2.92 12.29 -9.90
N PRO A 49 2.85 11.32 -10.83
CA PRO A 49 2.52 9.94 -10.49
C PRO A 49 3.62 9.33 -9.62
N LEU A 50 3.23 8.39 -8.76
CA LEU A 50 4.19 7.66 -7.93
C LEU A 50 4.82 6.46 -8.65
N GLU A 51 4.25 6.08 -9.81
CA GLU A 51 4.58 4.87 -10.55
C GLU A 51 4.34 3.59 -9.71
N VAL A 52 3.37 3.64 -8.81
CA VAL A 52 2.97 2.53 -7.94
C VAL A 52 1.53 2.16 -8.25
N PRO A 53 1.30 1.10 -9.05
CA PRO A 53 -0.05 0.68 -9.38
C PRO A 53 -0.75 0.10 -8.15
N ILE A 54 -2.04 0.38 -8.02
CA ILE A 54 -2.89 -0.29 -7.04
C ILE A 54 -3.10 -1.75 -7.47
N ILE A 55 -2.80 -2.69 -6.59
CA ILE A 55 -3.03 -4.11 -6.83
C ILE A 55 -4.07 -4.68 -5.87
N ASN A 56 -4.75 -5.74 -6.29
CA ASN A 56 -5.78 -6.41 -5.48
C ASN A 56 -5.27 -7.68 -4.78
N ASP A 57 -3.99 -8.01 -4.88
CA ASP A 57 -3.38 -9.20 -4.27
C ASP A 57 -2.20 -8.82 -3.36
N PRO A 58 -2.37 -8.81 -2.02
CA PRO A 58 -1.30 -8.48 -1.09
C PRO A 58 -0.10 -9.43 -1.17
N MET A 59 -0.28 -10.69 -1.61
CA MET A 59 0.82 -11.67 -1.68
C MET A 59 1.89 -11.28 -2.71
N MET A 60 1.49 -10.58 -3.78
CA MET A 60 2.44 -10.10 -4.79
C MET A 60 3.36 -9.00 -4.26
N VAL A 61 2.88 -8.12 -3.39
CA VAL A 61 3.69 -7.02 -2.82
C VAL A 61 4.59 -7.49 -1.68
N LEU A 62 4.15 -8.46 -0.87
CA LEU A 62 5.04 -9.03 0.16
C LEU A 62 6.21 -9.81 -0.45
N GLY A 63 5.99 -10.48 -1.59
CA GLY A 63 7.03 -11.21 -2.31
C GLY A 63 8.17 -10.32 -2.84
N SER A 64 7.84 -9.14 -3.38
CA SER A 64 8.83 -8.18 -3.89
C SER A 64 9.64 -7.52 -2.77
N ILE A 65 9.01 -7.24 -1.63
CA ILE A 65 9.66 -6.63 -0.46
C ILE A 65 10.58 -7.62 0.26
N SER A 66 10.22 -8.90 0.31
CA SER A 66 11.04 -9.95 0.93
C SER A 66 12.41 -10.14 0.25
N GLN A 67 12.57 -9.69 -1.00
CA GLN A 67 13.85 -9.68 -1.71
C GLN A 67 14.64 -8.37 -1.56
N SER A 68 14.03 -7.33 -1.00
CA SER A 68 14.71 -6.08 -0.68
C SER A 68 15.47 -6.21 0.64
N LYS A 69 16.69 -5.66 0.71
CA LYS A 69 17.45 -5.54 1.97
C LYS A 69 16.86 -4.50 2.94
N ALA A 70 15.80 -3.80 2.54
CA ALA A 70 15.13 -2.79 3.36
C ALA A 70 14.05 -3.41 4.25
N THR A 71 13.97 -2.99 5.51
CA THR A 71 12.84 -3.32 6.39
C THR A 71 11.55 -2.75 5.80
N GLY A 72 10.64 -3.63 5.39
CA GLY A 72 9.31 -3.28 4.91
C GLY A 72 8.31 -3.18 6.05
N VAL A 73 7.49 -2.13 6.07
CA VAL A 73 6.37 -1.96 7.00
C VAL A 73 5.07 -2.07 6.22
N VAL A 74 4.14 -2.92 6.67
CA VAL A 74 2.78 -3.00 6.13
C VAL A 74 1.84 -2.27 7.08
N VAL A 75 1.08 -1.32 6.54
CA VAL A 75 0.03 -0.58 7.26
C VAL A 75 -1.32 -1.01 6.69
N ASP A 76 -2.20 -1.53 7.54
CA ASP A 76 -3.50 -2.07 7.13
C ASP A 76 -4.66 -1.19 7.60
N PHE A 77 -5.45 -0.72 6.64
CA PHE A 77 -6.67 0.07 6.85
C PHE A 77 -7.92 -0.62 6.29
N THR A 78 -7.88 -1.94 6.11
CA THR A 78 -9.05 -2.75 5.78
C THR A 78 -10.02 -2.86 6.97
N ASP A 79 -11.30 -3.12 6.68
CA ASP A 79 -12.30 -3.22 7.73
C ASP A 79 -12.05 -4.45 8.63
N PRO A 80 -12.41 -4.41 9.93
CA PRO A 80 -12.21 -5.51 10.86
C PRO A 80 -12.85 -6.85 10.43
N SER A 81 -13.78 -6.84 9.47
CA SER A 81 -14.37 -8.07 8.92
C SER A 81 -13.42 -8.92 8.09
N SER A 82 -12.20 -8.43 7.77
CA SER A 82 -11.15 -9.18 7.07
C SER A 82 -10.11 -9.82 8.03
N VAL A 83 -10.29 -9.66 9.34
CA VAL A 83 -9.28 -10.05 10.35
C VAL A 83 -9.11 -11.58 10.48
N TYR A 84 -10.09 -12.38 10.03
CA TYR A 84 -10.04 -13.83 10.24
C TYR A 84 -9.30 -14.64 9.16
N ASP A 85 -8.99 -14.07 7.98
CA ASP A 85 -8.32 -14.82 6.92
C ASP A 85 -6.78 -14.71 6.95
N ASN A 86 -6.22 -13.71 7.63
CA ASN A 86 -4.75 -13.52 7.69
C ASN A 86 -4.03 -14.29 8.81
N VAL A 87 -4.74 -15.02 9.69
CA VAL A 87 -4.13 -15.70 10.86
C VAL A 87 -3.83 -17.19 10.63
N LYS A 88 -4.11 -17.75 9.45
CA LYS A 88 -4.02 -19.22 9.26
C LYS A 88 -2.69 -19.81 8.81
N HIS A 89 -1.63 -19.03 8.56
CA HIS A 89 -0.38 -19.61 8.07
C HIS A 89 0.88 -19.00 8.71
N VAL A 90 0.93 -19.03 10.05
CA VAL A 90 2.20 -19.14 10.79
C VAL A 90 2.65 -20.60 10.85
#